data_AF-A0A7V2CWD0-F1
#
_entry.id   AF-A0A7V2CWD0-F1
#
_cell.length_a   1.000
_cell.length_b   1.000
_cell.length_c   1.000
_cell.angle_alpha   90.00
_cell.angle_beta   90.00
_cell.angle_gamma   90.00
#
_symmetry.space_group_name_H-M   'P 1'
#
loop_
_entity.id
_entity.type
_entity.pdbx_description
1 polymer ?
#
loop_
_entity_poly.entity_id
_entity_poly.type
_entity_poly.pdbx_seq_one_letter_code
_entity_poly.pdbx_strand_id
1 'polypeptide(L)'
;MIPRLVSSNHRPAGNLINLVCQRLLENPVLPAPHRTELRVEEIRNPEVRKRVSQGSFDNARGSATLALVPSAPEEGDPDNRLLAIDFRHAPGANDDERREATLATLWGSADSITSVTHDAKIEAASEAARKQLPELRTRFLKGLAPGERLLVKAPFAQDGGGNEYMWVEILRWESEATITGILQNDPFHIRRLRAGARVTVRTDEVFDYLLRKPDGSIEGNETGKWIEAAGGETRTK
;
A
#
# COMPACT_ATOMS: atom_id res chain seq x y z
N MET A 1 20.20 7.30 -3.31
CA MET A 1 18.88 7.17 -3.96
C MET A 1 17.88 6.98 -2.83
N ILE A 2 17.07 7.99 -2.52
CA ILE A 2 16.07 7.92 -1.45
C ILE A 2 15.05 6.86 -1.87
N PRO A 3 14.76 5.83 -1.05
CA PRO A 3 13.69 4.89 -1.35
C PRO A 3 12.38 5.68 -1.43
N ARG A 4 11.71 5.69 -2.59
CA ARG A 4 10.33 6.20 -2.68
C ARG A 4 9.45 5.26 -1.87
N LEU A 5 9.04 5.70 -0.68
CA LEU A 5 8.08 5.00 0.16
C LEU A 5 6.72 4.98 -0.52
N VAL A 6 6.05 3.84 -0.45
CA VAL A 6 4.69 3.63 -0.94
C VAL A 6 3.72 4.48 -0.13
N SER A 7 2.84 5.20 -0.81
CA SER A 7 2.04 6.26 -0.20
C SER A 7 0.58 5.89 0.07
N SER A 8 0.13 4.71 -0.37
CA SER A 8 -1.23 4.19 -0.14
C SER A 8 -1.65 4.13 1.34
N ASN A 9 -0.69 3.93 2.24
CA ASN A 9 -0.93 3.72 3.68
C ASN A 9 -0.58 4.91 4.58
N HIS A 10 -0.65 6.14 4.07
CA HIS A 10 -0.36 7.36 4.84
C HIS A 10 -1.08 7.42 6.21
N ARG A 11 -2.36 7.03 6.29
CA ARG A 11 -3.13 7.07 7.54
C ARG A 11 -2.71 5.96 8.51
N PRO A 12 -2.69 4.66 8.16
CA PRO A 12 -2.15 3.62 9.05
C PRO A 12 -0.69 3.87 9.48
N ALA A 13 0.17 4.33 8.56
CA ALA A 13 1.56 4.65 8.88
C ALA A 13 1.66 5.85 9.85
N GLY A 14 0.88 6.92 9.62
CA GLY A 14 0.79 8.05 10.55
C GLY A 14 0.25 7.63 11.92
N ASN A 15 -0.75 6.75 11.95
CA ASN A 15 -1.26 6.17 13.19
C ASN A 15 -0.20 5.34 13.91
N LEU A 16 0.64 4.59 13.20
CA LEU A 16 1.75 3.84 13.78
C LEU A 16 2.78 4.76 14.43
N ILE A 17 3.20 5.82 13.74
CA ILE A 17 4.12 6.81 14.28
C ILE A 17 3.54 7.40 15.57
N ASN A 18 2.27 7.85 15.52
CA ASN A 18 1.59 8.39 16.70
C ASN A 18 1.49 7.38 17.85
N LEU A 19 1.24 6.10 17.55
CA LEU A 19 1.16 5.03 18.53
C LEU A 19 2.52 4.79 19.21
N VAL A 20 3.61 4.74 18.43
CA VAL A 20 4.98 4.61 18.95
C VAL A 20 5.35 5.82 19.81
N CYS A 21 5.12 7.04 19.31
CA CYS A 21 5.40 8.27 20.04
C CYS A 21 4.61 8.34 21.36
N GLN A 22 3.31 8.00 21.34
CA GLN A 22 2.50 8.00 22.54
C GLN A 22 2.97 6.95 23.55
N ARG A 23 3.33 5.74 23.08
CA ARG A 23 3.86 4.69 23.95
C ARG A 23 5.18 5.10 24.63
N LEU A 24 6.04 5.81 23.91
CA LEU A 24 7.29 6.36 24.44
C LEU A 24 7.04 7.52 25.42
N LEU A 25 6.05 8.36 25.16
CA LEU A 25 5.66 9.44 26.09
C LEU A 25 5.14 8.88 27.42
N GLU A 26 4.31 7.83 27.36
CA GLU A 26 3.69 7.23 28.55
C GLU A 26 4.63 6.31 29.33
N ASN A 27 5.58 5.68 28.64
CA ASN A 27 6.64 4.91 29.29
C ASN A 27 7.93 5.01 28.43
N PRO A 28 8.84 5.92 28.82
CA PRO A 28 10.02 6.31 28.03
C PRO A 28 11.15 5.27 28.04
N VAL A 29 11.02 4.20 28.83
CA VAL A 29 12.00 3.12 28.89
C VAL A 29 11.52 1.97 28.01
N LEU A 30 12.31 1.66 26.98
CA LEU A 30 12.16 0.45 26.19
C LEU A 30 13.15 -0.60 26.73
N PRO A 31 12.69 -1.59 27.53
CA PRO A 31 13.59 -2.61 28.07
C PRO A 31 14.17 -3.51 26.97
N ALA A 32 13.45 -3.68 25.86
CA ALA A 32 13.86 -4.47 24.71
C ALA A 32 13.58 -3.69 23.39
N PRO A 33 14.37 -2.65 23.07
CA PRO A 33 14.10 -1.81 21.90
C PRO A 33 14.14 -2.60 20.59
N HIS A 34 14.94 -3.67 20.51
CA HIS A 34 15.00 -4.56 19.35
C HIS A 34 13.79 -5.49 19.21
N ARG A 35 12.90 -5.56 20.22
CA ARG A 35 11.69 -6.37 20.20
C ARG A 35 10.65 -5.76 21.14
N THR A 36 10.06 -4.67 20.70
CA THR A 36 9.00 -3.95 21.41
C THR A 36 7.65 -4.42 20.93
N GLU A 37 6.85 -4.96 21.84
CA GLU A 37 5.44 -5.22 21.59
C GLU A 37 4.66 -3.90 21.74
N LEU A 38 3.96 -3.51 20.69
CA LEU A 38 3.15 -2.31 20.64
C LEU A 38 1.68 -2.73 20.66
N ARG A 39 0.92 -2.22 21.63
CA ARG A 39 -0.50 -2.56 21.82
C ARG A 39 -1.34 -1.30 21.92
N VAL A 40 -2.40 -1.21 21.12
CA VAL A 40 -3.31 -0.05 21.11
C VAL A 40 -4.05 0.09 22.44
N GLU A 41 -4.42 -1.04 23.05
CA GLU A 41 -5.13 -1.09 24.35
C GLU A 41 -4.31 -0.55 25.52
N GLU A 42 -2.99 -0.64 25.46
CA GLU A 42 -2.09 -0.18 26.53
C GLU A 42 -1.92 1.34 26.56
N ILE A 43 -2.34 2.06 25.51
CA ILE A 43 -2.29 3.52 25.45
C ILE A 43 -3.27 4.10 26.47
N ARG A 44 -2.73 4.84 27.44
CA ARG A 44 -3.48 5.45 28.54
C ARG A 44 -4.32 6.63 28.08
N ASN A 45 -3.79 7.45 27.15
CA ASN A 45 -4.53 8.58 26.61
C ASN A 45 -5.74 8.11 25.76
N PRO A 46 -6.99 8.34 26.22
CA PRO A 46 -8.17 7.82 25.54
C PRO A 46 -8.42 8.46 24.17
N GLU A 47 -8.05 9.73 23.99
CA GLU A 47 -8.20 10.44 22.71
C GLU A 47 -7.24 9.90 21.66
N VAL A 48 -5.98 9.63 22.05
CA VAL A 48 -5.01 9.01 21.16
C VAL A 48 -5.46 7.59 20.81
N ARG A 49 -5.86 6.79 21.81
CA ARG A 49 -6.35 5.42 21.61
C ARG A 49 -7.51 5.39 20.62
N LYS A 50 -8.52 6.24 20.82
CA LYS A 50 -9.68 6.39 19.91
C LYS A 50 -9.26 6.79 18.50
N ARG A 51 -8.34 7.76 18.36
CA ARG A 51 -7.85 8.24 17.06
C ARG A 51 -7.11 7.15 16.30
N VAL A 52 -6.17 6.46 16.95
CA VAL A 52 -5.39 5.41 16.29
C VAL A 52 -6.23 4.18 15.99
N SER A 53 -7.25 3.85 16.79
CA SER A 53 -8.16 2.72 16.51
C SER A 53 -9.26 3.05 15.50
N GLN A 54 -9.42 4.31 15.09
CA GLN A 54 -10.51 4.73 14.20
C GLN A 54 -10.32 4.15 12.80
N GLY A 55 -11.29 3.33 12.37
CA GLY A 55 -11.29 2.68 11.06
C GLY A 55 -10.54 1.36 11.04
N SER A 56 -10.30 0.74 12.20
CA SER A 56 -9.81 -0.64 12.27
C SER A 56 -10.87 -1.60 11.73
N PHE A 57 -10.44 -2.66 11.06
CA PHE A 57 -11.29 -3.77 10.61
C PHE A 57 -11.49 -4.80 11.73
N ASP A 58 -12.53 -5.62 11.59
CA ASP A 58 -12.87 -6.66 12.58
C ASP A 58 -11.78 -7.73 12.73
N ASN A 59 -10.93 -7.92 11.71
CA ASN A 59 -9.80 -8.85 11.72
C ASN A 59 -8.51 -8.25 12.32
N ALA A 60 -8.56 -7.02 12.86
CA ALA A 60 -7.43 -6.39 13.54
C ALA A 60 -7.05 -7.11 14.84
N ARG A 61 -5.75 -7.25 15.11
CA ARG A 61 -5.26 -7.74 16.42
C ARG A 61 -5.02 -6.62 17.42
N GLY A 62 -4.96 -5.36 16.99
CA GLY A 62 -4.65 -4.22 17.86
C GLY A 62 -3.24 -4.21 18.44
N SER A 63 -2.36 -5.12 17.97
CA SER A 63 -1.00 -5.28 18.48
C SER A 63 -0.02 -5.74 17.40
N ALA A 64 1.25 -5.35 17.50
CA ALA A 64 2.34 -5.83 16.64
C ALA A 64 3.69 -5.76 17.36
N THR A 65 4.64 -6.60 16.94
CA THR A 65 6.03 -6.54 17.43
C THR A 65 6.88 -5.77 16.43
N LEU A 66 7.68 -4.82 16.94
CA LEU A 66 8.56 -3.94 16.16
C LEU A 66 9.94 -3.88 16.79
N ALA A 67 10.91 -3.39 16.03
CA ALA A 67 12.18 -2.92 16.57
C ALA A 67 12.24 -1.39 16.46
N LEU A 68 12.77 -0.72 17.48
CA LEU A 68 13.08 0.70 17.50
C LEU A 68 14.59 0.81 17.57
N VAL A 69 15.21 1.23 16.47
CA VAL A 69 16.67 1.24 16.32
C VAL A 69 17.18 2.67 16.13
N PRO A 70 18.38 3.01 16.61
CA PRO A 70 18.98 4.31 16.31
C PRO A 70 19.08 4.54 14.79
N SER A 71 18.76 5.75 14.35
CA SER A 71 18.94 6.17 12.96
C SER A 71 20.00 7.26 12.87
N ALA A 72 20.77 7.27 11.78
CA ALA A 72 21.62 8.40 11.46
C ALA A 72 20.75 9.60 11.03
N PRO A 73 21.12 10.84 11.39
CA PRO A 73 20.47 12.04 10.86
C PRO A 73 20.64 12.18 9.35
N GLU A 74 19.57 12.57 8.68
CA GLU A 74 19.57 13.01 7.29
C GLU A 74 19.49 14.54 7.18
N GLU A 75 19.68 15.08 5.98
CA GLU A 75 19.58 16.52 5.74
C GLU A 75 18.19 17.03 6.09
N GLY A 76 18.12 18.00 7.00
CA GLY A 76 16.87 18.59 7.49
C GLY A 76 16.34 17.98 8.80
N ASP A 77 16.97 16.91 9.31
CA ASP A 77 16.60 16.36 10.60
C ASP A 77 16.99 17.26 11.77
N PRO A 78 16.22 17.24 12.88
CA PRO A 78 16.58 17.95 14.10
C PRO A 78 17.84 17.36 14.75
N ASP A 79 18.58 18.19 15.48
CA ASP A 79 19.70 17.75 16.33
C ASP A 79 19.18 17.08 17.61
N ASN A 80 18.65 15.86 17.47
CA ASN A 80 18.17 15.05 18.56
C ASN A 80 18.38 13.54 18.28
N ARG A 81 17.99 12.70 19.25
CA ARG A 81 18.05 11.25 19.08
C ARG A 81 16.95 10.79 18.13
N LEU A 82 17.35 10.29 16.97
CA LEU A 82 16.46 9.69 15.98
C LEU A 82 16.32 8.18 16.19
N LEU A 83 15.10 7.68 16.05
CA LEU A 83 14.77 6.27 16.07
C LEU A 83 14.04 5.91 14.78
N ALA A 84 14.48 4.85 14.11
CA ALA A 84 13.76 4.23 13.02
C ALA A 84 12.83 3.14 13.55
N ILE A 85 11.64 3.06 12.96
CA ILE A 85 10.72 1.93 13.14
C ILE A 85 11.14 0.85 12.16
N ASP A 86 11.58 -0.28 12.70
CA ASP A 86 12.04 -1.43 11.93
C ASP A 86 11.03 -2.57 12.04
N PHE A 87 10.60 -3.05 10.87
CA PHE A 87 9.52 -4.03 10.72
C PHE A 87 10.01 -5.49 10.67
N ARG A 88 11.28 -5.78 10.99
CA ARG A 88 11.92 -7.11 10.87
C ARG A 88 11.18 -8.29 11.49
N HIS A 89 10.27 -8.05 12.43
CA HIS A 89 9.50 -9.10 13.10
C HIS A 89 8.21 -9.49 12.37
N ALA A 90 7.80 -8.71 11.38
CA ALA A 90 6.68 -9.04 10.52
C ALA A 90 7.13 -9.92 9.35
N PRO A 91 6.24 -10.78 8.81
CA PRO A 91 6.53 -11.55 7.61
C PRO A 91 6.69 -10.64 6.38
N GLY A 92 7.59 -10.99 5.47
CA GLY A 92 7.78 -10.27 4.22
C GLY A 92 9.22 -10.34 3.70
N ALA A 93 9.37 -10.43 2.39
CA ALA A 93 10.67 -10.50 1.72
C ALA A 93 11.42 -9.15 1.74
N ASN A 94 10.69 -8.04 1.84
CA ASN A 94 11.23 -6.68 1.84
C ASN A 94 10.54 -5.80 2.89
N ASP A 95 11.05 -4.58 3.10
CA ASP A 95 10.52 -3.66 4.12
C ASP A 95 9.08 -3.22 3.85
N ASP A 96 8.67 -3.08 2.59
CA ASP A 96 7.30 -2.73 2.25
C ASP A 96 6.33 -3.86 2.63
N GLU A 97 6.62 -5.10 2.27
CA GLU A 97 5.81 -6.26 2.70
C GLU A 97 5.72 -6.39 4.23
N ARG A 98 6.85 -6.18 4.93
CA ARG A 98 6.88 -6.24 6.39
C ARG A 98 6.09 -5.10 7.04
N ARG A 99 6.18 -3.89 6.47
CA ARG A 99 5.40 -2.73 6.90
C ARG A 99 3.91 -3.02 6.68
N GLU A 100 3.51 -3.44 5.49
CA GLU A 100 2.12 -3.81 5.17
C GLU A 100 1.58 -4.89 6.11
N ALA A 101 2.35 -5.96 6.35
CA ALA A 101 1.96 -7.00 7.30
C ALA A 101 1.81 -6.48 8.74
N THR A 102 2.67 -5.56 9.18
CA THR A 102 2.56 -4.91 10.49
C THR A 102 1.28 -4.08 10.59
N LEU A 103 1.02 -3.24 9.59
CA LEU A 103 -0.16 -2.37 9.55
C LEU A 103 -1.45 -3.21 9.54
N ALA A 104 -1.50 -4.26 8.72
CA ALA A 104 -2.62 -5.21 8.70
C ALA A 104 -2.79 -5.95 10.03
N THR A 105 -1.72 -6.27 10.74
CA THR A 105 -1.83 -6.89 12.08
C THR A 105 -2.44 -5.92 13.10
N LEU A 106 -2.04 -4.66 13.07
CA LEU A 106 -2.52 -3.63 14.02
C LEU A 106 -3.98 -3.23 13.77
N TRP A 107 -4.33 -2.93 12.51
CA TRP A 107 -5.61 -2.32 12.16
C TRP A 107 -6.51 -3.22 11.32
N GLY A 108 -6.06 -4.42 10.99
CA GLY A 108 -6.73 -5.27 10.03
C GLY A 108 -6.61 -4.71 8.62
N SER A 109 -7.19 -5.44 7.67
CA SER A 109 -7.23 -5.07 6.27
C SER A 109 -8.45 -5.71 5.63
N ALA A 110 -8.96 -5.11 4.56
CA ALA A 110 -9.91 -5.77 3.68
C ALA A 110 -9.47 -5.61 2.23
N ASP A 111 -9.54 -6.69 1.48
CA ASP A 111 -9.42 -6.67 0.03
C ASP A 111 -10.64 -7.32 -0.60
N SER A 112 -10.97 -6.90 -1.81
CA SER A 112 -12.07 -7.48 -2.57
C SER A 112 -11.67 -7.80 -3.99
N ILE A 113 -12.14 -8.93 -4.50
CA ILE A 113 -12.02 -9.32 -5.90
C ILE A 113 -13.42 -9.44 -6.51
N THR A 114 -13.58 -8.91 -7.73
CA THR A 114 -14.81 -9.07 -8.50
C THR A 114 -14.53 -9.93 -9.73
N SER A 115 -15.24 -11.04 -9.84
CA SER A 115 -15.16 -11.93 -11.00
C SER A 115 -16.02 -11.39 -12.13
N VAL A 116 -15.41 -11.19 -13.29
CA VAL A 116 -16.11 -10.75 -14.51
C VAL A 116 -15.60 -11.48 -15.74
N THR A 117 -16.49 -11.73 -16.69
CA THR A 117 -16.11 -12.14 -18.04
C THR A 117 -15.76 -10.90 -18.84
N HIS A 118 -14.62 -10.92 -19.52
CA HIS A 118 -14.23 -9.82 -20.39
C HIS A 118 -15.13 -9.80 -21.64
N ASP A 119 -15.73 -8.64 -21.91
CA ASP A 119 -16.49 -8.36 -23.12
C ASP A 119 -15.83 -7.24 -23.93
N ALA A 120 -16.38 -6.94 -25.11
CA ALA A 120 -15.84 -5.90 -25.97
C ALA A 120 -15.81 -4.50 -25.30
N LYS A 121 -16.67 -4.23 -24.31
CA LYS A 121 -16.72 -2.91 -23.64
C LYS A 121 -15.58 -2.76 -22.66
N ILE A 122 -15.32 -3.75 -21.81
CA ILE A 122 -14.21 -3.69 -20.85
C ILE A 122 -12.86 -3.76 -21.58
N GLU A 123 -12.77 -4.50 -22.69
CA GLU A 123 -11.59 -4.52 -23.55
C GLU A 123 -11.32 -3.14 -24.18
N ALA A 124 -12.36 -2.49 -24.74
CA ALA A 124 -12.22 -1.14 -25.29
C ALA A 124 -11.83 -0.11 -24.22
N ALA A 125 -12.38 -0.21 -23.00
CA ALA A 125 -11.98 0.64 -21.87
C ALA A 125 -10.51 0.41 -21.50
N SER A 126 -10.07 -0.84 -21.50
CA SER A 126 -8.68 -1.21 -21.24
C SER A 126 -7.72 -0.66 -22.30
N GLU A 127 -8.09 -0.75 -23.58
CA GLU A 127 -7.33 -0.14 -24.68
C GLU A 127 -7.24 1.38 -24.57
N ALA A 128 -8.34 2.04 -24.21
CA ALA A 128 -8.37 3.48 -23.98
C ALA A 128 -7.45 3.88 -22.82
N ALA A 129 -7.43 3.10 -21.74
CA ALA A 129 -6.53 3.29 -20.61
C ALA A 129 -5.05 3.13 -21.03
N ARG A 130 -4.71 2.11 -21.83
CA ARG A 130 -3.34 1.92 -22.35
C ARG A 130 -2.87 3.10 -23.20
N LYS A 131 -3.75 3.72 -23.98
CA LYS A 131 -3.42 4.92 -24.78
C LYS A 131 -3.02 6.13 -23.93
N GLN A 132 -3.38 6.17 -22.65
CA GLN A 132 -3.00 7.26 -21.74
C GLN A 132 -1.58 7.08 -21.16
N LEU A 133 -1.00 5.88 -21.22
CA LEU A 133 0.28 5.58 -20.55
C LEU A 133 1.46 6.46 -21.00
N PRO A 134 1.63 6.83 -22.28
CA PRO A 134 2.71 7.73 -22.69
C PRO A 134 2.64 9.11 -22.03
N GLU A 135 1.44 9.68 -21.90
CA GLU A 135 1.24 10.96 -21.23
C GLU A 135 1.45 10.83 -19.72
N LEU A 136 0.90 9.77 -19.10
CA LEU A 136 1.07 9.50 -17.67
C LEU A 136 2.54 9.29 -17.30
N ARG A 137 3.31 8.59 -18.15
CA ARG A 137 4.77 8.46 -18.00
C ARG A 137 5.44 9.83 -18.02
N THR A 138 5.07 10.69 -18.96
CA THR A 138 5.61 12.05 -19.06
C THR A 138 5.33 12.86 -17.80
N ARG A 139 4.09 12.81 -17.28
CA ARG A 139 3.73 13.47 -16.01
C ARG A 139 4.53 12.91 -14.83
N PHE A 140 4.64 11.59 -14.73
CA PHE A 140 5.37 10.94 -13.65
C PHE A 140 6.87 11.28 -13.66
N LEU A 141 7.51 11.28 -14.83
CA LEU A 141 8.93 11.59 -14.98
C LEU A 141 9.24 13.06 -14.67
N LYS A 142 8.27 13.96 -14.90
CA LYS A 142 8.35 15.37 -14.46
C LYS A 142 8.26 15.52 -12.93
N GLY A 143 7.72 14.51 -12.25
CA GLY A 143 7.38 14.55 -10.83
C GLY A 143 5.88 14.86 -10.65
N LEU A 144 5.19 13.97 -9.94
CA LEU A 144 3.81 14.19 -9.52
C LEU A 144 3.75 15.22 -8.38
N ALA A 145 2.61 15.89 -8.22
CA ALA A 145 2.43 16.83 -7.11
C ALA A 145 2.45 16.10 -5.75
N PRO A 146 2.81 16.79 -4.65
CA PRO A 146 2.81 16.18 -3.32
C PRO A 146 1.46 15.52 -3.00
N GLY A 147 1.48 14.23 -2.64
CA GLY A 147 0.29 13.45 -2.33
C GLY A 147 -0.44 12.86 -3.54
N GLU A 148 -0.03 13.16 -4.78
CA GLU A 148 -0.53 12.45 -5.96
C GLU A 148 0.09 11.06 -6.08
N ARG A 149 -0.71 10.11 -6.55
CA ARG A 149 -0.31 8.70 -6.69
C ARG A 149 -0.77 8.14 -8.02
N LEU A 150 0.15 7.53 -8.76
CA LEU A 150 -0.17 6.85 -10.00
C LEU A 150 -0.08 5.34 -9.82
N LEU A 151 -1.17 4.66 -10.17
CA LEU A 151 -1.31 3.22 -10.10
C LEU A 151 -1.70 2.68 -11.48
N VAL A 152 -1.28 1.45 -11.76
CA VAL A 152 -1.75 0.66 -12.91
C VAL A 152 -2.38 -0.63 -12.42
N LYS A 153 -3.42 -1.08 -13.10
CA LYS A 153 -4.03 -2.39 -12.89
C LYS A 153 -3.42 -3.36 -13.89
N ALA A 154 -2.90 -4.49 -13.42
CA ALA A 154 -2.22 -5.47 -14.28
C ALA A 154 -2.66 -6.90 -13.93
N PRO A 155 -2.66 -7.83 -14.91
CA PRO A 155 -2.94 -9.23 -14.66
C PRO A 155 -1.76 -9.93 -13.98
N PHE A 156 -2.08 -10.79 -13.03
CA PHE A 156 -1.12 -11.73 -12.45
C PHE A 156 -1.69 -13.15 -12.53
N ALA A 157 -0.89 -14.07 -13.05
CA ALA A 157 -1.32 -15.45 -13.23
C ALA A 157 -1.60 -16.13 -11.88
N GLN A 158 -2.75 -16.81 -11.80
CA GLN A 158 -3.14 -17.63 -10.65
C GLN A 158 -2.50 -19.02 -10.71
N ASP A 159 -2.26 -19.62 -9.54
CA ASP A 159 -1.67 -20.97 -9.46
C ASP A 159 -2.55 -22.05 -10.13
N GLY A 160 -3.87 -21.81 -10.24
CA GLY A 160 -4.86 -22.70 -10.84
C GLY A 160 -5.33 -22.32 -12.25
N GLY A 161 -4.69 -21.34 -12.89
CA GLY A 161 -5.09 -20.78 -14.18
C GLY A 161 -6.00 -19.56 -14.07
N GLY A 162 -6.00 -18.72 -15.11
CA GLY A 162 -6.66 -17.40 -15.08
C GLY A 162 -5.77 -16.31 -14.47
N ASN A 163 -6.31 -15.10 -14.37
CA ASN A 163 -5.59 -13.92 -13.89
C ASN A 163 -6.35 -13.24 -12.76
N GLU A 164 -5.61 -12.78 -11.74
CA GLU A 164 -6.08 -11.79 -10.78
C GLU A 164 -5.55 -10.42 -11.20
N TYR A 165 -6.46 -9.44 -11.40
CA TYR A 165 -6.08 -8.10 -11.82
C TYR A 165 -5.95 -7.19 -10.60
N MET A 166 -4.72 -6.76 -10.31
CA MET A 166 -4.40 -6.04 -9.08
C MET A 166 -3.77 -4.68 -9.36
N TRP A 167 -3.91 -3.77 -8.40
CA TRP A 167 -3.34 -2.43 -8.47
C TRP A 167 -1.88 -2.42 -8.04
N VAL A 168 -1.05 -1.76 -8.83
CA VAL A 168 0.38 -1.57 -8.60
C VAL A 168 0.66 -0.07 -8.57
N GLU A 169 1.15 0.44 -7.44
CA GLU A 169 1.64 1.82 -7.32
C GLU A 169 2.99 1.94 -8.02
N ILE A 170 3.10 2.88 -8.97
CA ILE A 170 4.29 3.04 -9.78
C ILE A 170 5.42 3.66 -8.94
N LEU A 171 6.53 2.94 -8.82
CA LEU A 171 7.77 3.48 -8.25
C LEU A 171 8.67 4.06 -9.35
N ARG A 172 8.73 3.39 -10.50
CA ARG A 172 9.64 3.74 -11.59
C ARG A 172 9.16 3.22 -12.93
N TRP A 173 9.38 4.01 -13.98
CA TRP A 173 9.46 3.51 -15.35
C TRP A 173 10.90 3.10 -15.64
N GLU A 174 11.13 1.81 -15.89
CA GLU A 174 12.44 1.28 -16.26
C GLU A 174 12.72 1.51 -17.75
N SER A 175 11.67 1.44 -18.58
CA SER A 175 11.69 1.72 -20.02
C SER A 175 10.29 2.14 -20.47
N GLU A 176 10.05 2.34 -21.76
CA GLU A 176 8.68 2.53 -22.28
C GLU A 176 7.81 1.27 -22.16
N ALA A 177 8.44 0.10 -22.12
CA ALA A 177 7.78 -1.20 -22.06
C ALA A 177 7.60 -1.72 -20.63
N THR A 178 8.26 -1.11 -19.63
CA THR A 178 8.43 -1.74 -18.31
C THR A 178 8.28 -0.77 -17.16
N ILE A 179 7.41 -1.13 -16.22
CA ILE A 179 7.15 -0.43 -14.96
C ILE A 179 7.59 -1.33 -13.81
N THR A 180 8.25 -0.75 -12.82
CA THR A 180 8.42 -1.36 -11.49
C THR A 180 7.58 -0.61 -10.47
N GLY A 181 6.88 -1.36 -9.64
CA GLY A 181 5.98 -0.79 -8.64
C GLY A 181 5.76 -1.71 -7.45
N ILE A 182 4.87 -1.28 -6.55
CA ILE A 182 4.48 -2.04 -5.36
C ILE A 182 3.03 -2.47 -5.46
N LEU A 183 2.79 -3.75 -5.27
CA LEU A 183 1.46 -4.34 -5.23
C LEU A 183 0.66 -3.81 -4.04
N GLN A 184 -0.53 -3.30 -4.30
CA GLN A 184 -1.39 -2.66 -3.30
C GLN A 184 -2.45 -3.60 -2.71
N ASN A 185 -2.72 -4.72 -3.39
CA ASN A 185 -3.68 -5.73 -2.95
C ASN A 185 -2.97 -6.91 -2.29
N ASP A 186 -3.64 -7.56 -1.33
CA ASP A 186 -3.31 -8.90 -0.90
C ASP A 186 -4.07 -9.91 -1.80
N PRO A 187 -3.39 -10.67 -2.67
CA PRO A 187 -4.05 -11.52 -3.66
C PRO A 187 -4.94 -12.61 -3.04
N PHE A 188 -6.05 -12.96 -3.68
CA PHE A 188 -6.92 -14.07 -3.26
C PHE A 188 -6.35 -15.43 -3.67
N HIS A 189 -5.76 -15.51 -4.86
CA HIS A 189 -5.42 -16.80 -5.49
C HIS A 189 -3.93 -17.01 -5.75
N ILE A 190 -3.08 -16.04 -5.39
CA ILE A 190 -1.64 -16.07 -5.68
C ILE A 190 -0.85 -16.09 -4.38
N ARG A 191 -0.47 -17.29 -3.91
CA ARG A 191 0.13 -17.46 -2.57
C ARG A 191 1.52 -16.83 -2.42
N ARG A 192 2.23 -16.68 -3.53
CA ARG A 192 3.61 -16.15 -3.56
C ARG A 192 3.68 -14.61 -3.57
N LEU A 193 2.55 -13.93 -3.73
CA LEU A 193 2.46 -12.47 -3.75
C LEU A 193 1.62 -12.00 -2.56
N ARG A 194 1.92 -10.78 -2.11
CA ARG A 194 1.27 -10.13 -0.97
C ARG A 194 1.28 -8.62 -1.17
N ALA A 195 0.42 -7.89 -0.48
CA ALA A 195 0.51 -6.44 -0.42
C ALA A 195 1.92 -6.00 0.03
N GLY A 196 2.45 -4.96 -0.61
CA GLY A 196 3.82 -4.48 -0.39
C GLY A 196 4.87 -5.15 -1.28
N ALA A 197 4.54 -6.22 -2.00
CA ALA A 197 5.49 -6.89 -2.88
C ALA A 197 5.95 -5.98 -4.04
N ARG A 198 7.26 -5.97 -4.31
CA ARG A 198 7.80 -5.31 -5.50
C ARG A 198 7.57 -6.17 -6.73
N VAL A 199 6.92 -5.59 -7.73
CA VAL A 199 6.51 -6.28 -8.96
C VAL A 199 6.93 -5.48 -10.20
N THR A 200 7.11 -6.20 -11.30
CA THR A 200 7.37 -5.64 -12.62
C THR A 200 6.15 -5.88 -13.50
N VAL A 201 5.72 -4.85 -14.20
CA VAL A 201 4.55 -4.86 -15.09
C VAL A 201 4.99 -4.42 -16.47
N ARG A 202 4.53 -5.13 -17.51
CA ARG A 202 4.71 -4.68 -18.88
C ARG A 202 3.60 -3.69 -19.25
N THR A 203 3.95 -2.62 -19.95
CA THR A 203 2.99 -1.56 -20.28
C THR A 203 1.91 -2.02 -21.27
N ASP A 204 2.17 -3.04 -22.08
CA ASP A 204 1.19 -3.66 -22.98
C ASP A 204 0.19 -4.57 -22.26
N GLU A 205 0.52 -5.06 -21.06
CA GLU A 205 -0.36 -5.85 -20.20
C GLU A 205 -1.19 -4.99 -19.24
N VAL A 206 -0.94 -3.69 -19.17
CA VAL A 206 -1.72 -2.79 -18.33
C VAL A 206 -3.18 -2.82 -18.75
N PHE A 207 -4.04 -3.09 -17.78
CA PHE A 207 -5.47 -3.22 -17.96
C PHE A 207 -6.21 -1.91 -17.71
N ASP A 208 -5.76 -1.13 -16.72
CA ASP A 208 -6.33 0.18 -16.37
C ASP A 208 -5.27 1.04 -15.65
N TYR A 209 -5.57 2.31 -15.40
CA TYR A 209 -4.78 3.18 -14.55
C TYR A 209 -5.66 3.96 -13.56
N LEU A 210 -5.02 4.47 -12.51
CA LEU A 210 -5.64 5.38 -11.57
C LEU A 210 -4.62 6.43 -11.13
N LEU A 211 -4.90 7.70 -11.39
CA LEU A 211 -4.18 8.83 -10.79
C LEU A 211 -5.03 9.40 -9.67
N ARG A 212 -4.59 9.24 -8.43
CA ARG A 212 -5.26 9.78 -7.24
C ARG A 212 -4.63 11.10 -6.84
N LYS A 213 -5.48 12.09 -6.57
CA LYS A 213 -5.06 13.42 -6.08
C LYS A 213 -5.18 13.52 -4.56
N PRO A 214 -4.52 14.51 -3.93
CA PRO A 214 -4.55 14.71 -2.48
C PRO A 214 -5.95 15.00 -1.94
N ASP A 215 -6.82 15.62 -2.74
CA ASP A 215 -8.21 15.92 -2.40
C ASP A 215 -9.14 14.70 -2.47
N GLY A 216 -8.61 13.54 -2.87
CA GLY A 216 -9.35 12.29 -3.01
C GLY A 216 -9.94 12.06 -4.40
N SER A 217 -9.91 13.05 -5.31
CA SER A 217 -10.36 12.88 -6.68
C SER A 217 -9.45 11.91 -7.46
N ILE A 218 -10.04 11.26 -8.48
CA ILE A 218 -9.36 10.25 -9.28
C ILE A 218 -9.52 10.54 -10.78
N GLU A 219 -8.46 10.28 -11.54
CA GLU A 219 -8.49 10.14 -13.01
C GLU A 219 -8.29 8.66 -13.37
N GLY A 220 -8.99 8.16 -14.39
CA GLY A 220 -8.95 6.75 -14.80
C GLY A 220 -10.01 5.87 -14.12
N ASN A 221 -9.68 4.59 -13.90
CA ASN A 221 -10.55 3.54 -13.36
C ASN A 221 -11.78 3.24 -14.23
N GLU A 222 -11.65 3.33 -15.56
CA GLU A 222 -12.79 3.14 -16.47
C GLU A 222 -13.27 1.69 -16.47
N THR A 223 -12.37 0.72 -16.31
CA THR A 223 -12.74 -0.70 -16.21
C THR A 223 -13.46 -0.98 -14.89
N GLY A 224 -13.06 -0.32 -13.79
CA GLY A 224 -13.73 -0.44 -12.50
C GLY A 224 -15.18 0.06 -12.53
N LYS A 225 -15.42 1.24 -13.12
CA LYS A 225 -16.77 1.80 -13.30
C LYS A 225 -17.68 0.86 -14.09
N TRP A 226 -17.13 0.19 -15.11
CA TRP A 226 -17.88 -0.79 -15.89
C TRP A 226 -18.21 -2.04 -15.08
N ILE A 227 -17.24 -2.59 -14.33
CA ILE A 227 -17.43 -3.78 -13.49
C ILE A 227 -18.52 -3.55 -12.44
N GLU A 228 -18.52 -2.38 -11.80
CA GLU A 228 -19.55 -1.98 -10.84
C GLU A 228 -20.94 -1.95 -11.49
N ALA A 229 -21.05 -1.40 -12.70
CA ALA A 229 -22.31 -1.34 -13.43
C ALA A 229 -22.79 -2.72 -13.94
N ALA A 230 -21.86 -3.64 -14.25
CA ALA A 230 -22.16 -4.97 -14.77
C ALA A 230 -22.63 -5.97 -13.69
N GLY A 231 -22.44 -5.65 -12.40
CA GLY A 231 -22.94 -6.47 -11.29
C GLY A 231 -22.18 -7.77 -11.07
N GLY A 232 -20.84 -7.76 -11.19
CA GLY A 232 -20.00 -8.94 -10.97
C GLY A 232 -20.07 -9.50 -9.53
N GLU A 233 -19.80 -10.80 -9.38
CA GLU A 233 -19.75 -11.44 -8.06
C GLU A 233 -18.49 -10.95 -7.32
N THR A 234 -18.70 -10.27 -6.19
CA THR A 234 -17.62 -9.70 -5.38
C THR A 234 -17.40 -10.53 -4.13
N ARG A 235 -16.15 -10.86 -3.85
CA ARG A 235 -15.71 -11.54 -2.63
C ARG A 235 -14.76 -10.65 -1.86
N THR A 236 -14.87 -10.68 -0.53
CA THR A 236 -14.05 -9.87 0.39
C THR A 236 -13.32 -10.79 1.37
N LYS A 237 -12.10 -10.42 1.78
CA LYS A 237 -11.35 -11.06 2.87
C LYS A 237 -10.73 -10.01 3.78
#